data_AF-A0A4T0HXX0-F1
#
_entry.id   AF-A0A4T0HXX0-F1
#
_cell.length_a   1.000
_cell.length_b   1.000
_cell.length_c   1.000
_cell.angle_alpha   90.00
_cell.angle_beta   90.00
_cell.angle_gamma   90.00
#
_symmetry.space_group_name_H-M   'P 1'
#
loop_
_entity.id
_entity.type
_entity.pdbx_description
1 polymer ?
#
loop_
_entity_poly.entity_id
_entity_poly.type
_entity_poly.pdbx_seq_one_letter_code
_entity_poly.pdbx_strand_id
1 'polypeptide(L)'
;MFSDGFRDAPRLQYKDIKPLTKAPTEDRVLIDVREPNEVIQGSIPSSVNLPLSNFEHALDLDDAEFKHNYGFNKPSDGIDDKRNFIFYCRSGKRSATACDLAFRRGIKNINNYQGSYIDWLANEQAKDKAGKEEEDDD
;
A
#
# COMPACT_ATOMS: atom_id res chain seq x y z
N MET A 1 -7.79 -29.89 -9.75
CA MET A 1 -6.77 -29.02 -10.40
C MET A 1 -6.90 -27.65 -9.75
N PHE A 2 -6.30 -27.47 -8.56
CA PHE A 2 -6.27 -26.19 -7.85
C PHE A 2 -4.79 -25.84 -7.76
N SER A 3 -4.35 -24.97 -8.65
CA SER A 3 -2.95 -24.60 -8.79
C SER A 3 -2.46 -23.93 -7.51
N ASP A 4 -1.27 -24.37 -7.10
CA ASP A 4 -0.37 -23.81 -6.09
C ASP A 4 -0.62 -22.34 -5.73
N GLY A 5 -0.60 -22.08 -4.42
CA GLY A 5 -0.90 -20.79 -3.81
C GLY A 5 -0.15 -19.61 -4.42
N PHE A 6 -0.81 -18.46 -4.34
CA PHE A 6 -0.33 -17.13 -4.69
C PHE A 6 1.07 -16.87 -4.14
N ARG A 7 2.10 -17.16 -4.93
CA ARG A 7 3.49 -17.10 -4.44
C ARG A 7 4.09 -15.71 -4.48
N ASP A 8 3.57 -14.76 -5.25
CA ASP A 8 4.06 -13.38 -5.22
C ASP A 8 3.06 -12.44 -5.89
N ALA A 9 2.39 -11.56 -5.13
CA ALA A 9 1.78 -10.35 -5.69
C ALA A 9 2.83 -9.61 -6.53
N PRO A 10 2.47 -9.04 -7.71
CA PRO A 10 3.39 -8.21 -8.48
C PRO A 10 4.09 -7.18 -7.58
N ARG A 11 5.42 -7.17 -7.67
CA ARG A 11 6.27 -6.34 -6.82
C ARG A 11 6.51 -5.00 -7.49
N LEU A 12 6.09 -3.94 -6.84
CA LEU A 12 6.31 -2.57 -7.28
C LEU A 12 7.59 -2.01 -6.67
N GLN A 13 8.16 -1.01 -7.34
CA GLN A 13 9.35 -0.27 -6.91
C GLN A 13 8.99 1.19 -6.64
N TYR A 14 9.88 1.94 -5.99
CA TYR A 14 9.69 3.37 -5.71
C TYR A 14 9.20 4.19 -6.92
N LYS A 15 9.75 3.93 -8.11
CA LYS A 15 9.36 4.61 -9.36
C LYS A 15 7.89 4.40 -9.76
N ASP A 16 7.30 3.28 -9.35
CA ASP A 16 5.90 2.94 -9.63
C ASP A 16 4.97 3.58 -8.57
N ILE A 17 5.47 3.80 -7.36
CA ILE A 17 4.73 4.41 -6.24
C ILE A 17 4.72 5.93 -6.32
N LYS A 18 5.85 6.57 -6.66
CA LYS A 18 5.97 8.04 -6.67
C LYS A 18 4.90 8.77 -7.51
N PRO A 19 4.47 8.28 -8.68
CA PRO A 19 3.38 8.91 -9.43
C PRO A 19 2.04 8.90 -8.67
N LEU A 20 1.76 7.84 -7.90
CA LEU A 20 0.51 7.67 -7.15
C LEU A 20 0.37 8.69 -6.01
N THR A 21 1.49 9.20 -5.51
CA THR A 21 1.50 10.23 -4.45
C THR A 21 1.14 11.62 -4.98
N LYS A 22 1.21 11.83 -6.30
CA LYS A 22 0.93 13.13 -6.95
C LYS A 22 -0.48 13.22 -7.52
N ALA A 23 -1.04 12.08 -7.94
CA ALA A 23 -2.35 12.00 -8.56
C ALA A 23 -3.11 10.78 -8.00
N PRO A 24 -3.61 10.87 -6.75
CA PRO A 24 -4.38 9.80 -6.16
C PRO A 24 -5.70 9.59 -6.91
N THR A 25 -6.07 8.33 -7.10
CA THR A 25 -7.32 7.92 -7.74
C THR A 25 -7.97 6.83 -6.90
N GLU A 26 -9.30 6.74 -6.88
CA GLU A 26 -10.00 5.64 -6.20
C GLU A 26 -9.66 4.25 -6.79
N ASP A 27 -9.18 4.21 -8.04
CA ASP A 27 -8.77 2.98 -8.72
C ASP A 27 -7.37 2.48 -8.33
N ARG A 28 -6.57 3.28 -7.60
CA ARG A 28 -5.19 2.92 -7.23
C ARG A 28 -4.96 3.29 -5.78
N VAL A 29 -5.20 2.32 -4.91
CA VAL A 29 -5.22 2.52 -3.46
C VAL A 29 -3.92 2.03 -2.86
N LEU A 30 -3.16 2.96 -2.28
CA LEU A 30 -1.94 2.64 -1.54
C LEU A 30 -2.29 2.40 -0.07
N ILE A 31 -2.10 1.18 0.41
CA ILE A 31 -2.53 0.73 1.73
C ILE A 31 -1.32 0.52 2.64
N ASP A 32 -1.23 1.35 3.68
CA ASP A 32 -0.27 1.22 4.76
C ASP A 32 -0.78 0.24 5.80
N VAL A 33 -0.13 -0.91 5.94
CA VAL A 33 -0.53 -1.95 6.92
C VAL A 33 0.24 -1.85 8.24
N ARG A 34 0.92 -0.73 8.49
CA ARG A 34 1.52 -0.43 9.79
C ARG A 34 0.47 -0.08 10.83
N GLU A 35 0.88 -0.09 12.09
CA GLU A 35 0.01 0.34 13.18
C GLU A 35 -0.15 1.88 13.17
N PRO A 36 -1.28 2.43 13.65
CA PRO A 36 -1.54 3.87 13.58
C PRO A 36 -0.47 4.75 14.23
N ASN A 37 0.18 4.24 15.29
CA ASN A 37 1.27 4.94 15.99
C ASN A 37 2.58 5.03 15.16
N GLU A 38 2.77 4.17 14.15
CA GLU A 38 3.84 4.30 13.17
C GLU A 38 3.45 5.28 12.05
N VAL A 39 2.18 5.27 11.65
CA VAL A 39 1.65 6.12 10.57
C VAL A 39 1.62 7.59 10.96
N ILE A 40 1.30 7.91 12.22
CA ILE A 40 1.30 9.30 12.72
C ILE A 40 2.70 9.95 12.68
N GLN A 41 3.76 9.15 12.64
CA GLN A 41 5.15 9.63 12.49
C GLN A 41 5.53 9.89 11.03
N GLY A 42 4.61 9.65 10.10
CA GLY A 42 4.80 9.83 8.66
C GLY A 42 4.39 8.58 7.88
N SER A 43 3.89 8.80 6.67
CA SER A 43 3.46 7.77 5.72
C SER A 43 3.78 8.20 4.30
N ILE A 44 3.61 7.28 3.35
CA ILE A 44 3.70 7.64 1.93
C ILE A 44 2.48 8.53 1.61
N PRO A 45 2.65 9.71 1.00
CA PRO A 45 1.52 10.58 0.71
C PRO A 45 0.47 9.85 -0.15
N SER A 46 -0.80 10.22 0.05
CA SER A 46 -2.01 9.58 -0.50
C SER A 46 -2.33 8.15 -0.03
N SER A 47 -1.52 7.57 0.86
CA SER A 47 -1.85 6.28 1.46
C SER A 47 -3.03 6.35 2.43
N VAL A 48 -3.73 5.22 2.56
CA VAL A 48 -4.74 4.95 3.58
C VAL A 48 -4.20 3.91 4.56
N ASN A 49 -4.60 3.97 5.83
CA ASN A 49 -4.13 3.02 6.83
C ASN A 49 -5.15 1.90 7.07
N LEU A 50 -4.70 0.65 6.91
CA LEU A 50 -5.42 -0.55 7.30
C LEU A 50 -4.45 -1.48 8.05
N PRO A 51 -4.32 -1.34 9.37
CA PRO A 51 -3.32 -2.07 10.15
C PRO A 51 -3.42 -3.58 9.97
N LEU A 52 -2.28 -4.26 9.82
CA LEU A 52 -2.28 -5.73 9.67
C LEU A 52 -2.96 -6.43 10.84
N SER A 53 -2.81 -5.90 12.06
CA SER A 53 -3.44 -6.42 13.29
C SER A 53 -4.97 -6.49 13.22
N ASN A 54 -5.59 -5.62 12.43
CA ASN A 54 -7.05 -5.52 12.30
C ASN A 54 -7.53 -5.92 10.89
N PHE A 55 -6.65 -6.43 10.04
CA PHE A 55 -6.90 -6.60 8.60
C PHE A 55 -8.03 -7.58 8.30
N GLU A 56 -8.00 -8.76 8.91
CA GLU A 56 -9.04 -9.77 8.67
C GLU A 56 -10.40 -9.29 9.17
N HIS A 57 -10.45 -8.71 10.37
CA HIS A 57 -11.68 -8.18 10.95
C HIS A 57 -12.25 -7.04 10.08
N ALA A 58 -11.40 -6.14 9.58
CA ALA A 58 -11.81 -5.10 8.66
C ALA A 58 -12.49 -5.65 7.40
N LEU A 59 -11.94 -6.72 6.83
CA LEU A 59 -12.51 -7.35 5.64
C LEU A 59 -13.84 -8.07 5.90
N ASP A 60 -14.16 -8.37 7.16
CA ASP A 60 -15.44 -8.96 7.59
C ASP A 60 -16.53 -7.90 7.83
N LEU A 61 -16.19 -6.61 7.91
CA LEU A 61 -17.17 -5.51 8.02
C LEU A 61 -17.98 -5.34 6.73
N ASP A 62 -19.16 -4.76 6.84
CA ASP A 62 -19.88 -4.29 5.66
C ASP A 62 -19.20 -3.05 5.04
N ASP A 63 -19.56 -2.73 3.80
CA ASP A 63 -18.89 -1.68 3.02
C ASP A 63 -19.05 -0.29 3.64
N ALA A 64 -20.19 -0.01 4.28
CA ALA A 64 -20.47 1.27 4.89
C ALA A 64 -19.69 1.45 6.19
N GLU A 65 -19.66 0.42 7.03
CA GLU A 65 -18.89 0.40 8.27
C GLU A 65 -17.38 0.44 7.99
N PHE A 66 -16.90 -0.33 7.00
CA PHE A 66 -15.51 -0.25 6.56
C PHE A 66 -15.15 1.18 6.13
N LYS A 67 -15.95 1.78 5.25
CA LYS A 67 -15.66 3.12 4.73
C LYS A 67 -15.70 4.17 5.84
N HIS A 68 -16.59 4.03 6.81
CA HIS A 68 -16.62 4.87 7.99
C HIS A 68 -15.34 4.74 8.84
N ASN A 69 -14.90 3.51 9.09
CA ASN A 69 -13.77 3.23 9.98
C ASN A 69 -12.40 3.54 9.36
N TYR A 70 -12.23 3.30 8.06
CA TYR A 70 -10.93 3.40 7.38
C TYR A 70 -10.84 4.54 6.36
N GLY A 71 -11.95 5.16 5.98
CA GLY A 71 -11.98 6.32 5.09
C GLY A 71 -11.81 6.02 3.60
N PHE A 72 -11.87 4.75 3.19
CA PHE A 72 -11.80 4.33 1.78
C PHE A 72 -12.73 3.15 1.48
N ASN A 73 -12.96 2.87 0.20
CA ASN A 73 -13.83 1.75 -0.20
C ASN A 73 -13.13 0.42 0.13
N LYS A 74 -13.89 -0.53 0.70
CA LYS A 74 -13.37 -1.84 1.10
C LYS A 74 -12.70 -2.57 -0.08
N PRO A 75 -11.59 -3.29 0.14
CA PRO A 75 -10.95 -4.07 -0.91
C PRO A 75 -11.72 -5.32 -1.37
N SER A 76 -13.03 -5.47 -1.13
CA SER A 76 -13.75 -6.74 -1.31
C SER A 76 -14.62 -6.82 -2.57
N ASP A 77 -14.77 -5.74 -3.32
CA ASP A 77 -15.94 -5.63 -4.18
C ASP A 77 -15.50 -5.89 -5.62
N GLY A 78 -15.59 -7.15 -6.04
CA GLY A 78 -15.38 -7.62 -7.43
C GLY A 78 -16.32 -7.01 -8.48
N ILE A 79 -16.91 -5.85 -8.19
CA ILE A 79 -17.64 -4.96 -9.09
C ILE A 79 -16.67 -4.20 -10.00
N ASP A 80 -15.39 -4.10 -9.63
CA ASP A 80 -14.43 -3.29 -10.38
C ASP A 80 -13.06 -3.95 -10.52
N ASP A 81 -12.89 -4.74 -11.58
CA ASP A 81 -11.60 -5.32 -12.00
C ASP A 81 -10.55 -4.22 -12.34
N LYS A 82 -10.86 -2.93 -12.20
CA LYS A 82 -9.92 -1.82 -12.44
C LYS A 82 -9.16 -1.38 -11.20
N ARG A 83 -9.69 -1.63 -9.98
CA ARG A 83 -9.02 -1.17 -8.76
C ARG A 83 -7.76 -1.98 -8.52
N ASN A 84 -6.66 -1.30 -8.19
CA ASN A 84 -5.37 -1.88 -7.85
C ASN A 84 -5.05 -1.56 -6.39
N PHE A 85 -4.88 -2.59 -5.59
CA PHE A 85 -4.54 -2.45 -4.17
C PHE A 85 -3.04 -2.68 -3.99
N ILE A 86 -2.35 -1.70 -3.45
CA ILE A 86 -0.90 -1.72 -3.29
C ILE A 86 -0.58 -1.71 -1.80
N PHE A 87 -0.08 -2.83 -1.28
CA PHE A 87 0.23 -2.95 0.13
C PHE A 87 1.68 -2.57 0.40
N TYR A 88 1.91 -1.83 1.48
CA TYR A 88 3.24 -1.57 2.00
C TYR A 88 3.19 -1.51 3.54
N CYS A 89 4.34 -1.68 4.17
CA CYS A 89 4.47 -1.54 5.62
C CYS A 89 5.76 -0.78 5.97
N ARG A 90 6.46 -1.18 7.03
CA ARG A 90 7.78 -0.62 7.36
C ARG A 90 8.90 -1.19 6.46
N SER A 91 8.97 -2.52 6.32
CA SER A 91 10.11 -3.21 5.70
C SER A 91 9.70 -4.45 4.86
N GLY A 92 8.48 -4.46 4.32
CA GLY A 92 7.97 -5.49 3.41
C GLY A 92 7.35 -6.75 4.03
N LYS A 93 7.68 -7.12 5.28
CA LYS A 93 7.18 -8.38 5.88
C LYS A 93 5.66 -8.39 6.06
N ARG A 94 5.10 -7.36 6.69
CA ARG A 94 3.66 -7.26 6.96
C ARG A 94 2.85 -7.06 5.69
N SER A 95 3.38 -6.35 4.70
CA SER A 95 2.70 -6.16 3.42
C SER A 95 2.61 -7.44 2.60
N ALA A 96 3.63 -8.32 2.67
CA ALA A 96 3.54 -9.65 2.10
C ALA A 96 2.42 -10.49 2.76
N THR A 97 2.30 -10.45 4.09
CA THR A 97 1.20 -11.08 4.81
C THR A 97 -0.16 -10.50 4.42
N ALA A 98 -0.29 -9.18 4.32
CA ALA A 98 -1.53 -8.52 3.89
C ALA A 98 -1.94 -8.94 2.47
N CYS A 99 -0.98 -9.05 1.54
CA CYS A 99 -1.25 -9.53 0.18
C CYS A 99 -1.80 -10.96 0.18
N ASP A 100 -1.19 -11.85 0.96
CA ASP A 100 -1.65 -13.23 1.09
C ASP A 100 -3.06 -13.32 1.72
N LEU A 101 -3.32 -12.55 2.77
CA LEU A 101 -4.64 -12.46 3.39
C LEU A 101 -5.70 -11.93 2.42
N ALA A 102 -5.39 -10.84 1.71
CA ALA A 102 -6.28 -10.26 0.71
C ALA A 102 -6.58 -11.27 -0.41
N PHE A 103 -5.55 -11.97 -0.90
CA PHE A 103 -5.72 -13.00 -1.92
C PHE A 103 -6.63 -14.14 -1.43
N ARG A 104 -6.41 -14.64 -0.20
CA ARG A 104 -7.24 -15.69 0.40
C ARG A 104 -8.70 -15.26 0.61
N ARG A 105 -8.96 -13.96 0.73
CA ARG A 105 -10.31 -13.37 0.79
C ARG A 105 -10.91 -13.07 -0.60
N GLY A 106 -10.24 -13.45 -1.68
CA GLY A 106 -10.74 -13.31 -3.05
C GLY A 106 -10.53 -11.92 -3.67
N ILE A 107 -9.74 -11.07 -3.02
CA ILE A 107 -9.42 -9.73 -3.52
C ILE A 107 -8.52 -9.85 -4.76
N LYS A 108 -8.86 -9.13 -5.82
CA LYS A 108 -8.11 -9.11 -7.09
C LYS A 108 -7.15 -7.92 -7.16
N ASN A 109 -6.25 -7.93 -8.15
CA ASN A 109 -5.33 -6.82 -8.47
C ASN A 109 -4.50 -6.33 -7.26
N ILE A 110 -4.01 -7.30 -6.49
CA ILE A 110 -3.14 -7.08 -5.34
C ILE A 110 -1.71 -6.90 -5.84
N ASN A 111 -1.04 -5.86 -5.36
CA ASN A 111 0.36 -5.55 -5.64
C ASN A 111 1.10 -5.29 -4.31
N ASN A 112 2.40 -5.55 -4.28
CA ASN A 112 3.22 -5.35 -3.07
C ASN A 112 4.36 -4.37 -3.34
N TYR A 113 4.41 -3.27 -2.60
CA TYR A 113 5.62 -2.44 -2.52
C TYR A 113 6.51 -2.98 -1.41
N GLN A 114 7.31 -3.99 -1.75
CA GLN A 114 8.13 -4.75 -0.79
C GLN A 114 9.21 -3.88 -0.12
N GLY A 115 9.78 -2.92 -0.86
CA GLY A 115 10.72 -1.92 -0.31
C GLY A 115 10.10 -1.10 0.83
N SER A 116 8.78 -0.87 0.75
CA SER A 116 7.98 -0.31 1.83
C SER A 116 8.47 1.06 2.30
N TYR A 117 8.07 1.49 3.49
CA TYR A 117 8.35 2.85 3.98
C TYR A 117 9.86 3.15 4.11
N ILE A 118 10.69 2.16 4.45
CA ILE A 118 12.15 2.37 4.51
C ILE A 118 12.74 2.70 3.14
N ASP A 119 12.37 1.95 2.10
CA ASP A 119 12.82 2.23 0.72
C ASP A 119 12.30 3.58 0.24
N TRP A 120 11.05 3.92 0.57
CA TRP A 120 10.49 5.23 0.27
C TRP A 120 11.34 6.37 0.84
N LEU A 121 11.63 6.33 2.15
CA LEU A 121 12.44 7.36 2.81
C LEU A 121 13.86 7.46 2.22
N ALA A 122 14.49 6.32 1.90
CA ALA A 122 15.82 6.31 1.30
C ALA A 122 15.84 7.01 -0.07
N ASN A 123 14.84 6.76 -0.91
CA ASN A 123 14.73 7.37 -2.23
C ASN A 123 14.39 8.88 -2.16
N GLU A 124 13.52 9.30 -1.23
CA GLU A 124 13.22 10.73 -1.04
C GLU A 124 14.46 11.50 -0.56
N GLN A 125 15.21 10.96 0.42
CA GLN A 125 16.44 11.58 0.91
C GLN A 125 17.54 11.67 -0.15
N ALA A 126 17.67 10.66 -1.01
CA ALA A 126 18.66 10.67 -2.09
C ALA A 126 18.38 11.80 -3.10
N LYS A 127 17.11 12.12 -3.37
CA LYS A 127 16.72 13.22 -4.25
C LYS A 127 16.95 14.58 -3.62
N ASP A 128 16.65 14.73 -2.34
CA ASP A 128 16.87 15.99 -1.61
C ASP A 128 18.35 16.38 -1.55
N LYS A 129 19.26 15.39 -1.61
CA LYS A 129 20.71 15.63 -1.67
C LYS A 129 21.17 16.02 -3.08
N ALA A 130 20.72 15.30 -4.10
CA ALA A 130 21.07 15.61 -5.49
C ALA A 130 20.61 17.03 -5.91
N GLY A 131 19.42 17.47 -5.49
CA GLY A 131 18.94 18.82 -5.79
C GLY A 131 19.68 19.95 -5.07
N LYS A 132 20.36 19.66 -3.96
CA LYS A 132 21.17 20.66 -3.22
C LYS A 132 22.59 20.79 -3.79
N GLU A 133 23.16 19.68 -4.24
CA GLU A 133 24.48 19.68 -4.90
C GLU A 133 24.46 20.42 -6.25
N GLU A 134 23.31 20.46 -6.95
CA GLU A 134 23.13 21.24 -8.18
C GLU A 134 22.92 22.76 -7.95
N GLU A 135 22.48 23.18 -6.75
CA GLU A 135 22.26 24.60 -6.41
C GLU A 135 23.51 25.30 -5.83
N ASP A 136 24.49 24.53 -5.32
CA ASP A 136 25.72 25.06 -4.71
C ASP A 136 26.86 25.25 -5.73
N ASP A 137 26.66 24.91 -7.01
CA ASP A 137 27.67 24.99 -8.11
C ASP A 137 27.40 26.15 -9.13
N ASP A 138 26.37 26.99 -8.91
CA ASP A 138 26.03 28.22 -9.68
C ASP A 138 26.33 29.51 -8.88
#